data_AF-A0A7I8DGB1-F1
#
_entry.id   AF-A0A7I8DGB1-F1
#
_cell.length_a   1.000
_cell.length_b   1.000
_cell.length_c   1.000
_cell.angle_alpha   90.00
_cell.angle_beta   90.00
_cell.angle_gamma   90.00
#
_symmetry.space_group_name_H-M   'P 1'
#
loop_
_entity.id
_entity.type
_entity.pdbx_description
1 polymer ?
#
loop_
_entity_poly.entity_id
_entity_poly.type
_entity_poly.pdbx_seq_one_letter_code
_entity_poly.pdbx_strand_id
1 'polypeptide(L)'
;MVSRMYKFRKVLCFAFIAVLMLQVLTLTAFADDRTKTVTVDQSYTYIITPAQFPSYMGSPSSYVPATYNYNDGTYKGTLSLSYAACSAPISVGSNLQVTIYTKYTGTVTAPAESKTITYSTSYSFTITPAQFPNYMSSPASYVPSTYNYNDGSYHGTLNLTRAACSAPTAVGNYLQVTIFTDYSGTVYYK
;
A
#
# COMPACT_ATOMS: atom_id res chain seq x y z
N MET A 1 52.18 34.96 -26.95
CA MET A 1 51.62 34.58 -25.62
C MET A 1 50.09 34.73 -25.50
N VAL A 2 49.39 35.42 -26.40
CA VAL A 2 47.94 35.73 -26.29
C VAL A 2 46.99 34.57 -26.68
N SER A 3 47.45 33.62 -27.52
CA SER A 3 46.61 32.52 -28.03
C SER A 3 46.29 31.42 -27.00
N ARG A 4 47.15 31.21 -25.98
CA ARG A 4 46.92 30.19 -24.94
C ARG A 4 45.88 30.59 -23.89
N MET A 5 45.69 31.89 -23.63
CA MET A 5 44.71 32.37 -22.63
C MET A 5 43.25 32.25 -23.11
N TYR A 6 42.99 32.33 -24.41
CA TYR A 6 41.64 32.20 -24.97
C TYR A 6 41.10 30.76 -24.93
N LYS A 7 41.97 29.76 -25.08
CA LYS A 7 41.57 28.34 -24.98
C LYS A 7 41.23 27.93 -23.55
N PHE A 8 41.94 28.46 -22.55
CA PHE A 8 41.72 28.15 -21.13
C PHE A 8 40.36 28.64 -20.62
N ARG A 9 39.92 29.84 -21.05
CA ARG A 9 38.59 30.39 -20.70
C ARG A 9 37.42 29.56 -21.26
N LYS A 10 37.56 29.00 -22.47
CA LYS A 10 36.51 28.16 -23.07
C LYS A 10 36.33 26.83 -22.35
N VAL A 11 37.44 26.20 -21.94
CA VAL A 11 37.41 24.93 -21.19
C VAL A 11 36.82 25.13 -19.79
N LEU A 12 37.14 26.25 -19.13
CA LEU A 12 36.57 26.58 -17.81
C LEU A 12 35.05 26.83 -17.89
N CYS A 13 34.57 27.54 -18.91
CA CYS A 13 33.12 27.74 -19.11
C CYS A 13 32.38 26.44 -19.40
N PHE A 14 32.95 25.55 -20.22
CA PHE A 14 32.34 24.24 -20.50
C PHE A 14 32.30 23.36 -19.25
N ALA A 15 33.37 23.34 -18.44
CA ALA A 15 33.38 22.61 -17.18
C ALA A 15 32.35 23.19 -16.18
N PHE A 16 32.22 24.52 -16.11
CA PHE A 16 31.25 25.18 -15.23
C PHE A 16 29.80 24.87 -15.65
N ILE A 17 29.50 24.90 -16.96
CA ILE A 17 28.17 24.55 -17.49
C ILE A 17 27.88 23.05 -17.28
N ALA A 18 28.87 22.18 -17.45
CA ALA A 18 28.70 20.73 -17.22
C ALA A 18 28.44 20.41 -15.75
N VAL A 19 29.15 21.08 -14.81
CA VAL A 19 28.89 20.95 -13.37
C VAL A 19 27.53 21.52 -13.01
N LEU A 20 27.11 22.64 -13.60
CA LEU A 20 25.79 23.22 -13.38
C LEU A 20 24.69 22.27 -13.87
N MET A 21 24.82 21.70 -15.08
CA MET A 21 23.87 20.70 -15.61
C MET A 21 23.82 19.43 -14.77
N LEU A 22 24.96 18.97 -14.23
CA LEU A 22 25.02 17.80 -13.36
C LEU A 22 24.33 18.05 -12.00
N GLN A 23 24.25 19.31 -11.55
CA GLN A 23 23.51 19.70 -10.35
C GLN A 23 21.99 19.82 -10.58
N VAL A 24 21.54 20.10 -11.81
CA VAL A 24 20.09 20.07 -12.14
C VAL A 24 19.58 18.63 -12.27
N LEU A 25 20.45 17.68 -12.59
CA LEU A 25 20.10 16.26 -12.75
C LEU A 25 19.95 15.48 -11.42
N THR A 26 20.32 16.05 -10.27
CA THR A 26 20.37 15.32 -8.98
C THR A 26 19.24 15.64 -8.00
N LEU A 27 18.25 16.47 -8.35
CA LEU A 27 17.20 16.90 -7.40
C LEU A 27 15.77 16.79 -7.93
N THR A 28 15.45 15.70 -8.63
CA THR A 28 14.06 15.21 -8.67
C THR A 28 13.95 13.91 -7.88
N ALA A 29 14.27 13.98 -6.58
CA ALA A 29 13.67 13.03 -5.65
C ALA A 29 12.17 13.37 -5.60
N PHE A 30 11.35 12.63 -6.35
CA PHE A 30 9.92 12.67 -6.18
C PHE A 30 9.64 12.35 -4.72
N ALA A 31 9.20 13.34 -3.94
CA ALA A 31 8.67 13.09 -2.61
C ALA A 31 7.47 12.14 -2.81
N ASP A 32 7.59 10.90 -2.32
CA ASP A 32 6.47 9.97 -2.29
C ASP A 32 5.57 10.40 -1.14
N ASP A 33 4.62 11.30 -1.43
CA ASP A 33 3.62 11.83 -0.49
C ASP A 33 2.76 10.71 0.14
N ARG A 34 2.86 9.48 -0.36
CA ARG A 34 2.22 8.30 0.20
C ARG A 34 2.90 7.80 1.46
N THR A 35 4.10 8.23 1.78
CA THR A 35 4.78 7.83 3.02
C THR A 35 5.06 9.02 3.90
N LYS A 36 4.86 8.86 5.21
CA LYS A 36 5.28 9.86 6.20
C LYS A 36 5.78 9.18 7.47
N THR A 37 6.68 9.84 8.17
CA THR A 37 7.09 9.42 9.52
C THR A 37 6.09 9.97 10.53
N VAL A 38 5.59 9.11 11.39
CA VAL A 38 4.67 9.46 12.48
C VAL A 38 5.30 9.10 13.82
N THR A 39 5.04 9.94 14.82
CA THR A 39 5.31 9.65 16.23
C THR A 39 4.01 9.74 17.02
N VAL A 40 3.73 8.73 17.84
CA VAL A 40 2.57 8.67 18.73
C VAL A 40 3.05 8.51 20.16
N ASP A 41 2.58 9.39 21.04
CA ASP A 41 2.76 9.25 22.48
C ASP A 41 1.61 8.39 23.06
N GLN A 42 1.96 7.42 23.89
CA GLN A 42 1.01 6.55 24.60
C GLN A 42 1.43 6.36 26.04
N SER A 43 0.47 6.12 26.93
CA SER A 43 0.73 5.89 28.35
C SER A 43 0.05 4.63 28.85
N TYR A 44 0.78 3.81 29.59
CA TYR A 44 0.27 2.58 30.21
C TYR A 44 0.38 2.69 31.72
N THR A 45 -0.73 2.49 32.43
CA THR A 45 -0.75 2.59 33.90
C THR A 45 -0.88 1.21 34.53
N TYR A 46 -0.03 0.93 35.51
CA TYR A 46 0.05 -0.34 36.21
C TYR A 46 -0.11 -0.12 37.71
N ILE A 47 -0.84 -1.01 38.37
CA ILE A 47 -0.84 -1.15 39.82
C ILE A 47 0.09 -2.32 40.16
N ILE A 48 1.17 -2.02 40.87
CA ILE A 48 2.25 -2.97 41.16
C ILE A 48 2.52 -3.01 42.66
N THR A 49 3.11 -4.09 43.13
CA THR A 49 3.61 -4.17 44.51
C THR A 49 4.94 -3.42 44.64
N PRO A 50 5.32 -2.94 45.84
CA PRO A 50 6.62 -2.28 46.06
C PRO A 50 7.83 -3.12 45.63
N ALA A 51 7.73 -4.45 45.72
CA ALA A 51 8.79 -5.38 45.30
C ALA A 51 9.02 -5.39 43.78
N GLN A 52 7.99 -5.10 42.98
CA GLN A 52 8.07 -5.08 41.51
C GLN A 52 8.61 -3.76 40.95
N PHE A 53 8.59 -2.68 41.76
CA PHE A 53 8.95 -1.34 41.32
C PHE A 53 10.33 -1.23 40.66
N PRO A 54 11.42 -1.82 41.21
CA PRO A 54 12.74 -1.74 40.58
C PRO A 54 12.77 -2.32 39.16
N SER A 55 12.03 -3.40 38.89
CA SER A 55 11.98 -4.03 37.57
C SER A 55 11.30 -3.13 36.53
N TYR A 56 10.21 -2.47 36.92
CA TYR A 56 9.51 -1.50 36.05
C TYR A 56 10.39 -0.27 35.77
N MET A 57 11.14 0.23 36.75
CA MET A 57 12.06 1.35 36.54
C MET A 57 13.28 0.96 35.68
N GLY A 58 13.79 -0.25 35.86
CA GLY A 58 14.99 -0.73 35.16
C GLY A 58 14.75 -1.07 33.69
N SER A 59 13.56 -1.54 33.32
CA SER A 59 13.24 -1.92 31.94
C SER A 59 11.79 -1.61 31.55
N PRO A 60 11.39 -0.32 31.48
CA PRO A 60 10.02 0.07 31.17
C PRO A 60 9.51 -0.48 29.83
N SER A 61 10.38 -0.59 28.82
CA SER A 61 10.04 -1.12 27.50
C SER A 61 9.59 -2.58 27.52
N SER A 62 9.99 -3.37 28.53
CA SER A 62 9.61 -4.78 28.66
C SER A 62 8.16 -4.98 29.10
N TYR A 63 7.51 -3.93 29.61
CA TYR A 63 6.15 -3.99 30.15
C TYR A 63 5.09 -3.42 29.20
N VAL A 64 5.50 -2.83 28.09
CA VAL A 64 4.63 -2.19 27.09
C VAL A 64 4.75 -2.91 25.74
N PRO A 65 3.76 -2.79 24.85
CA PRO A 65 3.86 -3.30 23.50
C PRO A 65 5.09 -2.75 22.78
N ALA A 66 5.81 -3.60 22.05
CA ALA A 66 6.93 -3.18 21.22
C ALA A 66 6.47 -2.42 19.96
N THR A 67 5.20 -2.56 19.59
CA THR A 67 4.61 -1.95 18.39
C THR A 67 3.27 -1.31 18.68
N TYR A 68 2.90 -0.34 17.85
CA TYR A 68 1.60 0.32 17.85
C TYR A 68 1.03 0.35 16.44
N ASN A 69 -0.22 -0.10 16.27
CA ASN A 69 -0.90 -0.06 14.98
C ASN A 69 -1.47 1.34 14.74
N TYR A 70 -0.88 2.07 13.79
CA TYR A 70 -1.34 3.39 13.41
C TYR A 70 -2.35 3.31 12.26
N ASN A 71 -3.45 4.04 12.39
CA ASN A 71 -4.44 4.25 11.35
C ASN A 71 -5.16 5.58 11.60
N ASP A 72 -4.91 6.59 10.75
CA ASP A 72 -5.62 7.87 10.80
C ASP A 72 -6.76 8.00 9.77
N GLY A 73 -7.10 6.89 9.11
CA GLY A 73 -8.05 6.84 8.00
C GLY A 73 -7.39 6.89 6.63
N THR A 74 -6.28 7.64 6.49
CA THR A 74 -5.55 7.79 5.22
C THR A 74 -4.26 6.98 5.23
N TYR A 75 -3.44 7.15 6.27
CA TYR A 75 -2.18 6.47 6.45
C TYR A 75 -2.33 5.34 7.46
N LYS A 76 -1.75 4.19 7.12
CA LYS A 76 -1.73 3.00 7.96
C LYS A 76 -0.32 2.46 8.06
N GLY A 77 0.02 1.87 9.19
CA GLY A 77 1.32 1.25 9.38
C GLY A 77 1.54 0.78 10.80
N THR A 78 2.69 0.14 11.02
CA THR A 78 3.12 -0.32 12.33
C THR A 78 4.25 0.57 12.80
N LEU A 79 4.05 1.22 13.94
CA LEU A 79 5.07 2.03 14.59
C LEU A 79 5.84 1.18 15.60
N SER A 80 7.15 1.41 15.72
CA SER A 80 8.00 0.72 16.67
C SER A 80 8.22 1.58 17.90
N LEU A 81 8.30 0.95 19.07
CA LEU A 81 8.64 1.63 20.32
C LEU A 81 10.03 2.28 20.18
N SER A 82 10.09 3.60 20.26
CA SER A 82 11.32 4.39 20.19
C SER A 82 11.76 4.90 21.56
N TYR A 83 10.82 5.01 22.50
CA TYR A 83 11.08 5.48 23.86
C TYR A 83 10.08 4.87 24.84
N ALA A 84 10.54 4.55 26.04
CA ALA A 84 9.71 4.19 27.17
C ALA A 84 10.35 4.71 28.47
N ALA A 85 9.58 5.37 29.32
CA ALA A 85 10.03 5.81 30.62
C ALA A 85 8.90 5.78 31.64
N CYS A 86 9.27 5.46 32.88
CA CYS A 86 8.33 5.44 33.98
C CYS A 86 8.16 6.81 34.63
N SER A 87 6.94 7.08 35.09
CA SER A 87 6.64 8.16 36.02
C SER A 87 7.21 7.84 37.40
N ALA A 88 7.27 8.87 38.25
CA ALA A 88 7.35 8.64 39.69
C ALA A 88 6.13 7.81 40.15
N PRO A 89 6.30 6.88 41.11
CA PRO A 89 5.20 6.07 41.61
C PRO A 89 4.28 6.89 42.51
N ILE A 90 2.98 6.57 42.48
CA ILE A 90 1.97 7.12 43.39
C ILE A 90 1.53 5.98 44.33
N SER A 91 1.45 6.23 45.63
CA SER A 91 0.96 5.22 46.58
C SER A 91 -0.56 5.04 46.46
N VAL A 92 -1.00 3.78 46.34
CA VAL A 92 -2.41 3.39 46.29
C VAL A 92 -2.63 2.23 47.27
N GLY A 93 -2.92 2.57 48.52
CA GLY A 93 -3.01 1.60 49.61
C GLY A 93 -1.65 0.96 49.90
N SER A 94 -1.56 -0.37 49.84
CA SER A 94 -0.31 -1.13 49.98
C SER A 94 0.46 -1.31 48.66
N ASN A 95 -0.05 -0.76 47.56
CA ASN A 95 0.51 -0.88 46.21
C ASN A 95 1.03 0.47 45.69
N LEU A 96 1.74 0.43 44.58
CA LEU A 96 2.21 1.58 43.84
C LEU A 96 1.52 1.62 42.48
N GLN A 97 1.09 2.79 42.06
CA GLN A 97 0.68 3.08 40.69
C GLN A 97 1.87 3.67 39.94
N VAL A 98 2.21 3.10 38.80
CA VAL A 98 3.26 3.58 37.89
C VAL A 98 2.68 3.77 36.51
N THR A 99 2.98 4.90 35.87
CA THR A 99 2.63 5.14 34.47
C THR A 99 3.89 5.07 33.62
N ILE A 100 3.87 4.25 32.56
CA ILE A 100 4.93 4.21 31.55
C ILE A 100 4.49 5.09 30.38
N TYR A 101 5.23 6.18 30.14
CA TYR A 101 5.11 7.01 28.96
C TYR A 101 5.96 6.43 27.85
N THR A 102 5.36 6.28 26.68
CA THR A 102 5.97 5.64 25.52
C THR A 102 5.86 6.54 24.31
N LYS A 103 6.86 6.44 23.43
CA LYS A 103 6.78 6.99 22.08
C LYS A 103 6.92 5.85 21.08
N TYR A 104 6.03 5.82 20.11
CA TYR A 104 6.10 4.92 18.98
C TYR A 104 6.39 5.72 17.72
N THR A 105 7.43 5.36 16.98
CA THR A 105 7.82 6.04 15.75
C THR A 105 7.93 5.04 14.61
N GLY A 106 7.50 5.43 13.42
CA GLY A 106 7.62 4.61 12.23
C GLY A 106 7.11 5.32 10.98
N THR A 107 7.38 4.71 9.84
CA THR A 107 6.84 5.16 8.55
C THR A 107 5.48 4.53 8.34
N VAL A 108 4.50 5.36 7.97
CA VAL A 108 3.14 4.93 7.63
C VAL A 108 2.88 5.22 6.16
N THR A 109 1.98 4.44 5.56
CA THR A 109 1.76 4.45 4.11
C THR A 109 0.28 4.69 3.79
N ALA A 110 0.02 5.55 2.82
CA ALA A 110 -1.29 5.77 2.23
C ALA A 110 -1.54 4.80 1.05
N PRO A 111 -2.81 4.46 0.76
CA PRO A 111 -3.19 3.76 -0.46
C PRO A 111 -2.58 4.40 -1.71
N ALA A 112 -2.30 3.59 -2.73
CA ALA A 112 -1.88 4.11 -4.02
C ALA A 112 -3.06 4.83 -4.66
N GLU A 113 -2.85 6.00 -5.25
CA GLU A 113 -3.88 6.71 -6.03
C GLU A 113 -4.45 5.84 -7.14
N SER A 114 -3.62 4.97 -7.71
CA SER A 114 -4.06 3.98 -8.68
C SER A 114 -3.25 2.68 -8.60
N LYS A 115 -3.83 1.61 -9.12
CA LYS A 115 -3.16 0.32 -9.30
C LYS A 115 -3.75 -0.41 -10.51
N THR A 116 -2.93 -1.23 -11.16
CA THR A 116 -3.42 -2.19 -12.16
C THR A 116 -3.97 -3.42 -11.45
N ILE A 117 -5.14 -3.88 -11.87
CA ILE A 117 -5.74 -5.13 -11.36
C ILE A 117 -6.14 -6.05 -12.50
N THR A 118 -6.33 -7.31 -12.15
CA THR A 118 -7.02 -8.31 -12.97
C THR A 118 -8.18 -8.87 -12.16
N TYR A 119 -9.37 -8.92 -12.76
CA TYR A 119 -10.59 -9.42 -12.16
C TYR A 119 -11.16 -10.54 -13.02
N SER A 120 -11.35 -11.71 -12.41
CA SER A 120 -11.94 -12.87 -13.06
C SER A 120 -13.41 -12.99 -12.70
N THR A 121 -14.25 -13.21 -13.71
CA THR A 121 -15.68 -13.50 -13.55
C THR A 121 -16.14 -14.47 -14.63
N SER A 122 -17.38 -14.93 -14.55
CA SER A 122 -17.96 -15.86 -15.51
C SER A 122 -19.38 -15.49 -15.88
N TYR A 123 -19.74 -15.76 -17.13
CA TYR A 123 -21.08 -15.56 -17.66
C TYR A 123 -21.63 -16.89 -18.15
N SER A 124 -22.82 -17.26 -17.68
CA SER A 124 -23.47 -18.51 -18.06
C SER A 124 -24.70 -18.24 -18.93
N PHE A 125 -24.86 -19.05 -19.96
CA PHE A 125 -25.92 -18.91 -20.96
C PHE A 125 -26.57 -20.25 -21.25
N THR A 126 -27.80 -20.20 -21.71
CA THR A 126 -28.48 -21.35 -22.33
C THR A 126 -28.54 -21.07 -23.83
N ILE A 127 -27.99 -21.96 -24.63
CA ILE A 127 -27.94 -21.83 -26.10
C ILE A 127 -28.51 -23.08 -26.76
N THR A 128 -28.96 -22.95 -28.01
CA THR A 128 -29.30 -24.12 -28.82
C THR A 128 -28.02 -24.82 -29.32
N PRO A 129 -28.07 -26.13 -29.61
CA PRO A 129 -26.92 -26.84 -30.18
C PRO A 129 -26.35 -26.21 -31.46
N ALA A 130 -27.20 -25.57 -32.28
CA ALA A 130 -26.79 -24.89 -33.50
C ALA A 130 -25.92 -23.63 -33.26
N GLN A 131 -26.06 -22.98 -32.09
CA GLN A 131 -25.29 -21.78 -31.74
C GLN A 131 -23.92 -22.11 -31.13
N PHE A 132 -23.69 -23.36 -30.72
CA PHE A 132 -22.48 -23.78 -30.01
C PHE A 132 -21.17 -23.52 -30.79
N PRO A 133 -21.08 -23.77 -32.10
CA PRO A 133 -19.84 -23.48 -32.85
C PRO A 133 -19.45 -22.00 -32.83
N ASN A 134 -20.43 -21.10 -32.94
CA ASN A 134 -20.20 -19.65 -32.91
C ASN A 134 -19.78 -19.17 -31.51
N TYR A 135 -20.31 -19.81 -30.48
CA TYR A 135 -19.94 -19.53 -29.09
C TYR A 135 -18.48 -19.94 -28.80
N MET A 136 -18.06 -21.10 -29.30
CA MET A 136 -16.70 -21.61 -29.14
C MET A 136 -15.65 -20.82 -29.94
N SER A 137 -16.01 -20.32 -31.13
CA SER A 137 -15.07 -19.63 -32.01
C SER A 137 -14.79 -18.19 -31.59
N SER A 138 -15.73 -17.53 -30.90
CA SER A 138 -15.58 -16.13 -30.49
C SER A 138 -16.22 -15.84 -29.12
N PRO A 139 -15.69 -16.41 -28.01
CA PRO A 139 -16.24 -16.22 -26.68
C PRO A 139 -16.33 -14.74 -26.26
N ALA A 140 -15.37 -13.92 -26.68
CA ALA A 140 -15.35 -12.49 -26.35
C ALA A 140 -16.55 -11.71 -26.90
N SER A 141 -17.19 -12.19 -27.97
CA SER A 141 -18.36 -11.55 -28.57
C SER A 141 -19.65 -11.72 -27.76
N TYR A 142 -19.65 -12.63 -26.78
CA TYR A 142 -20.82 -12.96 -25.95
C TYR A 142 -20.74 -12.38 -24.54
N VAL A 143 -19.68 -11.65 -24.22
CA VAL A 143 -19.46 -11.06 -22.91
C VAL A 143 -19.19 -9.57 -23.06
N PRO A 144 -19.45 -8.74 -22.03
CA PRO A 144 -19.08 -7.34 -22.06
C PRO A 144 -17.59 -7.15 -22.35
N SER A 145 -17.25 -6.20 -23.21
CA SER A 145 -15.86 -5.82 -23.47
C SER A 145 -15.22 -5.06 -22.31
N THR A 146 -16.05 -4.55 -21.38
CA THR A 146 -15.61 -3.83 -20.19
C THR A 146 -16.33 -4.29 -18.94
N TYR A 147 -15.71 -4.07 -17.78
CA TYR A 147 -16.27 -4.35 -16.48
C TYR A 147 -16.07 -3.15 -15.55
N ASN A 148 -17.14 -2.69 -14.89
CA ASN A 148 -17.07 -1.63 -13.89
C ASN A 148 -16.63 -2.22 -12.55
N TYR A 149 -15.37 -2.03 -12.19
CA TYR A 149 -14.80 -2.51 -10.93
C TYR A 149 -15.04 -1.53 -9.79
N ASN A 150 -15.40 -2.06 -8.62
CA ASN A 150 -15.53 -1.31 -7.38
C ASN A 150 -15.41 -2.28 -6.18
N ASP A 151 -14.34 -2.17 -5.39
CA ASP A 151 -14.12 -2.98 -4.18
C ASP A 151 -14.43 -2.25 -2.86
N GLY A 152 -15.04 -1.07 -2.97
CA GLY A 152 -15.26 -0.15 -1.84
C GLY A 152 -14.17 0.91 -1.69
N SER A 153 -12.91 0.58 -1.99
CA SER A 153 -11.75 1.50 -1.87
C SER A 153 -11.24 2.00 -3.23
N TYR A 154 -11.25 1.13 -4.23
CA TYR A 154 -10.81 1.38 -5.60
C TYR A 154 -11.98 1.24 -6.57
N HIS A 155 -11.95 2.02 -7.64
CA HIS A 155 -12.94 1.95 -8.72
C HIS A 155 -12.31 2.23 -10.08
N GLY A 156 -12.93 1.72 -11.15
CA GLY A 156 -12.48 2.00 -12.50
C GLY A 156 -13.10 1.06 -13.52
N THR A 157 -12.79 1.29 -14.80
CA THR A 157 -13.23 0.45 -15.91
C THR A 157 -12.11 -0.48 -16.31
N LEU A 158 -12.38 -1.78 -16.27
CA LEU A 158 -11.47 -2.82 -16.74
C LEU A 158 -11.85 -3.25 -18.15
N ASN A 159 -10.87 -3.60 -18.97
CA ASN A 159 -11.08 -4.10 -20.31
C ASN A 159 -10.92 -5.62 -20.35
N LEU A 160 -11.74 -6.29 -21.16
CA LEU A 160 -11.64 -7.73 -21.37
C LEU A 160 -10.27 -8.06 -21.96
N THR A 161 -9.51 -8.91 -21.28
CA THR A 161 -8.20 -9.39 -21.75
C THR A 161 -8.23 -10.86 -22.14
N ARG A 162 -9.18 -11.63 -21.60
CA ARG A 162 -9.36 -13.04 -21.94
C ARG A 162 -10.82 -13.45 -21.81
N ALA A 163 -11.25 -14.32 -22.72
CA ALA A 163 -12.52 -15.02 -22.65
C ALA A 163 -12.32 -16.47 -23.11
N ALA A 164 -12.81 -17.44 -22.33
CA ALA A 164 -12.68 -18.86 -22.63
C ALA A 164 -13.95 -19.63 -22.27
N CYS A 165 -14.39 -20.52 -23.16
CA CYS A 165 -15.57 -21.35 -22.94
C CYS A 165 -15.27 -22.57 -22.06
N SER A 166 -16.24 -22.93 -21.22
CA SER A 166 -16.34 -24.26 -20.61
C SER A 166 -16.83 -25.29 -21.62
N ALA A 167 -16.63 -26.57 -21.32
CA ALA A 167 -17.39 -27.62 -21.98
C ALA A 167 -18.90 -27.41 -21.72
N PRO A 168 -19.77 -27.62 -22.73
CA PRO A 168 -21.21 -27.49 -22.58
C PRO A 168 -21.78 -28.65 -21.78
N THR A 169 -22.87 -28.40 -21.04
CA THR A 169 -23.70 -29.46 -20.42
C THR A 169 -25.06 -29.49 -21.10
N ALA A 170 -25.53 -30.68 -21.49
CA ALA A 170 -26.85 -30.83 -22.10
C ALA A 170 -27.96 -30.67 -21.04
N VAL A 171 -28.96 -29.84 -21.35
CA VAL A 171 -30.13 -29.60 -20.51
C VAL A 171 -31.38 -29.62 -21.42
N GLY A 172 -32.03 -30.77 -21.49
CA GLY A 172 -33.14 -30.99 -22.44
C GLY A 172 -32.67 -30.79 -23.89
N ASN A 173 -33.35 -29.89 -24.62
CA ASN A 173 -33.03 -29.55 -26.01
C ASN A 173 -31.98 -28.42 -26.15
N TYR A 174 -31.35 -28.02 -25.04
CA TYR A 174 -30.41 -26.90 -24.99
C TYR A 174 -29.05 -27.33 -24.43
N LEU A 175 -28.07 -26.43 -24.57
CA LEU A 175 -26.76 -26.52 -23.96
C LEU A 175 -26.60 -25.39 -22.95
N GLN A 176 -26.19 -25.72 -21.74
CA GLN A 176 -25.69 -24.76 -20.77
C GLN A 176 -24.19 -24.58 -20.98
N VAL A 177 -23.78 -23.32 -21.17
CA VAL A 177 -22.39 -22.95 -21.43
C VAL A 177 -21.97 -21.85 -20.48
N THR A 178 -20.68 -21.82 -20.11
CA THR A 178 -20.09 -20.76 -19.30
C THR A 178 -18.88 -20.19 -20.02
N ILE A 179 -18.75 -18.87 -20.09
CA ILE A 179 -17.51 -18.19 -20.48
C ILE A 179 -16.85 -17.68 -19.21
N PHE A 180 -15.61 -18.09 -18.99
CA PHE A 180 -14.70 -17.51 -18.00
C PHE A 180 -13.96 -16.34 -18.63
N THR A 181 -13.97 -15.21 -17.95
CA THR A 181 -13.39 -13.96 -18.42
C THR A 181 -12.37 -13.42 -17.42
N ASP A 182 -11.30 -12.84 -17.95
CA ASP A 182 -10.41 -11.97 -17.19
C ASP A 182 -10.53 -10.55 -17.76
N TYR A 183 -10.70 -9.59 -16.85
CA TYR A 183 -10.67 -8.16 -17.17
C TYR A 183 -9.47 -7.51 -16.49
N SER A 184 -8.76 -6.63 -17.18
CA SER A 184 -7.64 -5.90 -16.60
C SER A 184 -7.68 -4.41 -16.94
N GLY A 185 -7.17 -3.60 -16.03
CA GLY A 185 -7.15 -2.16 -16.17
C GLY A 185 -6.61 -1.47 -14.92
N THR A 186 -6.40 -0.16 -15.04
CA THR A 186 -6.02 0.70 -13.93
C THR A 186 -7.28 1.12 -13.18
N VAL A 187 -7.27 0.95 -11.86
CA VAL A 187 -8.30 1.44 -10.95
C VAL A 187 -7.74 2.52 -10.05
N TYR A 188 -8.60 3.42 -9.62
CA TYR A 188 -8.26 4.61 -8.86
C TYR A 188 -8.85 4.54 -7.46
N TYR A 189 -8.10 5.01 -6.48
CA TYR A 189 -8.57 5.15 -5.11
C TYR A 189 -9.68 6.22 -5.06
N LYS A 190 -10.72 5.96 -4.26
CA LYS A 190 -11.89 6.85 -4.11
C LYS A 190 -11.64 8.04 -3.20
#